data_AF-A0A7Y5FSN5-F1
#
_entry.id   AF-A0A7Y5FSN5-F1
#
_cell.length_a   1.000
_cell.length_b   1.000
_cell.length_c   1.000
_cell.angle_alpha   90.00
_cell.angle_beta   90.00
_cell.angle_gamma   90.00
#
_symmetry.space_group_name_H-M   'P 1'
#
loop_
_entity.id
_entity.type
_entity.pdbx_description
1 polymer ?
#
loop_
_entity_poly.entity_id
_entity_poly.type
_entity_poly.pdbx_seq_one_letter_code
_entity_poly.pdbx_strand_id
1 'polypeptide(L)'
;MDRINVEHEVISTLRHCVLNGSDRKIPPTESLGQHGIGLDSLALLEFIIALEKKFGIRFSNGFWTQRGELNLQNVVNEIMAAAAPVSPVRQKLNAPSGKTELIDNSTIAQTTGERGFLQRLARLARRLLFVLSRYIYERERFVILFRQIFESPSPLYSSSLDLTFRVVKHVDDLARLDGFWAPLKSRKKMAIFKKRFLKGCICLTAAKNDKIIGIDWLSETGDHEPLTGLTIRARQGACYAFDLDEHRHYKGKGVGLALLAYSLAETQKRGFHSQVAIVSSRNLKMLSAATALFGFKKCGHIITTRIFRKPKSTWRAGGKSGRGALLLP
;
A
#
# COMPACT_ATOMS: atom_id res chain seq x y z
N MET A 1 -30.99 -10.01 -6.98
CA MET A 1 -29.97 -9.43 -7.88
C MET A 1 -29.90 -10.31 -9.11
N ASP A 2 -29.82 -9.76 -10.32
CA ASP A 2 -29.63 -10.58 -11.53
C ASP A 2 -28.15 -10.92 -11.69
N ARG A 3 -27.86 -12.19 -12.02
CA ARG A 3 -26.50 -12.74 -12.13
C ARG A 3 -25.69 -12.01 -13.19
N ILE A 4 -26.30 -11.70 -14.34
CA ILE A 4 -25.62 -11.03 -15.47
C ILE A 4 -25.15 -9.64 -15.03
N ASN A 5 -25.98 -8.92 -14.28
CA ASN A 5 -25.63 -7.62 -13.74
C ASN A 5 -24.49 -7.71 -12.71
N VAL A 6 -24.49 -8.72 -11.83
CA VAL A 6 -23.38 -8.93 -10.88
C VAL A 6 -22.08 -9.25 -11.62
N GLU A 7 -22.12 -10.14 -12.62
CA GLU A 7 -20.95 -10.47 -13.44
C GLU A 7 -20.38 -9.22 -14.12
N HIS A 8 -21.23 -8.41 -14.75
CA HIS A 8 -20.82 -7.17 -15.38
C HIS A 8 -20.18 -6.19 -14.39
N GLU A 9 -20.77 -6.02 -13.20
CA GLU A 9 -20.25 -5.13 -12.16
C GLU A 9 -18.95 -5.63 -11.52
N VAL A 10 -18.78 -6.95 -11.40
CA VAL A 10 -17.54 -7.57 -10.93
C VAL A 10 -16.43 -7.35 -11.95
N ILE A 11 -16.68 -7.59 -13.25
CA ILE A 11 -15.70 -7.33 -14.32
C ILE A 11 -15.36 -5.84 -14.40
N SER A 12 -16.35 -4.96 -14.32
CA SER A 12 -16.14 -3.51 -14.30
C SER A 12 -15.25 -3.07 -13.14
N THR A 13 -15.49 -3.61 -11.93
CA THR A 13 -14.64 -3.38 -10.76
C THR A 13 -13.22 -3.90 -10.97
N LEU A 14 -13.07 -5.11 -11.53
CA LEU A 14 -11.76 -5.70 -11.82
C LEU A 14 -10.96 -4.82 -12.79
N ARG A 15 -11.61 -4.35 -13.85
CA ARG A 15 -11.01 -3.45 -14.85
C ARG A 15 -10.55 -2.16 -14.21
N HIS A 16 -11.40 -1.54 -13.40
CA HIS A 16 -11.11 -0.24 -12.80
C HIS A 16 -10.04 -0.32 -11.72
N CYS A 17 -10.10 -1.33 -10.85
CA CYS A 17 -9.22 -1.43 -9.68
C CYS A 17 -7.83 -1.99 -10.02
N VAL A 18 -7.76 -2.92 -10.98
CA VAL A 18 -6.57 -3.75 -11.15
C VAL A 18 -5.99 -3.70 -12.55
N LEU A 19 -6.84 -3.65 -13.59
CA LEU A 19 -6.39 -3.70 -14.98
C LEU A 19 -6.29 -2.33 -15.65
N ASN A 20 -6.31 -1.24 -14.88
CA ASN A 20 -6.20 0.15 -15.37
C ASN A 20 -7.16 0.50 -16.51
N GLY A 21 -8.38 -0.06 -16.50
CA GLY A 21 -9.39 0.17 -17.54
C GLY A 21 -9.18 -0.64 -18.83
N SER A 22 -8.43 -1.74 -18.79
CA SER A 22 -8.28 -2.62 -19.97
C SER A 22 -9.61 -3.20 -20.44
N ASP A 23 -9.88 -3.09 -21.75
CA ASP A 23 -11.07 -3.65 -22.41
C ASP A 23 -10.90 -5.11 -22.87
N ARG A 24 -9.83 -5.79 -22.45
CA ARG A 24 -9.65 -7.20 -22.81
C ARG A 24 -10.85 -8.02 -22.38
N LYS A 25 -11.20 -9.03 -23.18
CA LYS A 25 -12.24 -10.01 -22.83
C LYS A 25 -11.70 -10.89 -21.71
N ILE A 26 -12.45 -11.01 -20.62
CA ILE A 26 -12.08 -11.81 -19.44
C ILE A 26 -13.14 -12.90 -19.29
N PRO A 27 -12.83 -14.17 -19.62
CA PRO A 27 -13.75 -15.27 -19.40
C PRO A 27 -14.08 -15.44 -17.91
N PRO A 28 -15.34 -15.69 -17.53
CA PRO A 28 -15.71 -15.89 -16.12
C PRO A 28 -15.03 -17.09 -15.45
N THR A 29 -14.61 -18.07 -16.25
CA THR A 29 -13.91 -19.28 -15.81
C THR A 29 -12.41 -19.09 -15.67
N GLU A 30 -11.85 -17.97 -16.13
CA GLU A 30 -10.43 -17.71 -16.06
C GLU A 30 -9.98 -17.50 -14.61
N SER A 31 -8.85 -18.12 -14.26
CA SER A 31 -8.19 -17.97 -12.96
C SER A 31 -7.80 -16.52 -12.73
N LEU A 32 -8.10 -15.98 -11.55
CA LEU A 32 -7.69 -14.66 -11.13
C LEU A 32 -6.20 -14.63 -10.79
N GLY A 33 -5.60 -15.77 -10.45
CA GLY A 33 -4.19 -15.85 -10.03
C GLY A 33 -3.17 -15.67 -11.17
N GLN A 34 -1.91 -16.00 -10.87
CA GLN A 34 -0.78 -15.83 -11.80
C GLN A 34 -0.93 -16.64 -13.10
N HIS A 35 -1.65 -17.77 -13.07
CA HIS A 35 -1.83 -18.65 -14.23
C HIS A 35 -3.00 -18.27 -15.15
N GLY A 36 -3.78 -17.22 -14.81
CA GLY A 36 -4.83 -16.69 -15.69
C GLY A 36 -4.67 -15.18 -15.90
N ILE A 37 -5.55 -14.41 -15.26
CA ILE A 37 -5.63 -12.95 -15.38
C ILE A 37 -4.35 -12.26 -14.89
N GLY A 38 -3.55 -12.96 -14.09
CA GLY A 38 -2.23 -12.53 -13.66
C GLY A 38 -2.27 -11.64 -12.41
N LEU A 39 -3.32 -11.77 -11.58
CA LEU A 39 -3.37 -10.99 -10.35
C LEU A 39 -2.37 -11.57 -9.35
N ASP A 40 -1.47 -10.71 -8.87
CA ASP A 40 -0.72 -11.03 -7.67
C ASP A 40 -1.68 -11.03 -6.44
N SER A 41 -1.22 -11.62 -5.33
CA SER A 41 -2.02 -11.73 -4.11
C SER A 41 -2.55 -10.38 -3.60
N LEU A 42 -1.86 -9.29 -3.96
CA LEU A 42 -2.19 -7.95 -3.54
C LEU A 42 -3.29 -7.33 -4.41
N ALA A 43 -3.17 -7.45 -5.72
CA ALA A 43 -4.17 -7.06 -6.71
C ALA A 43 -5.49 -7.81 -6.50
N LEU A 44 -5.40 -9.10 -6.17
CA LEU A 44 -6.55 -9.90 -5.78
C LEU A 44 -7.21 -9.34 -4.50
N LEU A 45 -6.44 -8.99 -3.48
CA LEU A 45 -6.98 -8.43 -2.24
C LEU A 45 -7.62 -7.05 -2.45
N GLU A 46 -7.01 -6.16 -3.24
CA GLU A 46 -7.59 -4.87 -3.60
C GLU A 46 -8.92 -5.02 -4.35
N PHE A 47 -8.97 -5.97 -5.28
CA PHE A 47 -10.18 -6.32 -6.02
C PHE A 47 -11.30 -6.80 -5.09
N ILE A 48 -11.01 -7.76 -4.19
CA ILE A 48 -12.03 -8.30 -3.27
C ILE A 48 -12.55 -7.22 -2.32
N ILE A 49 -11.68 -6.36 -1.75
CA ILE A 49 -12.11 -5.24 -0.88
C ILE A 49 -13.02 -4.26 -1.63
N ALA A 50 -12.71 -3.99 -2.91
CA ALA A 50 -13.55 -3.12 -3.74
C ALA A 50 -14.95 -3.72 -3.94
N LEU A 51 -15.04 -5.04 -4.13
CA LEU A 51 -16.31 -5.76 -4.24
C LEU A 51 -17.10 -5.75 -2.93
N GLU A 52 -16.47 -6.02 -1.78
CA GLU A 52 -17.11 -5.94 -0.46
C GLU A 52 -17.78 -4.57 -0.24
N LYS A 53 -17.04 -3.50 -0.53
CA LYS A 53 -17.56 -2.14 -0.41
C LYS A 53 -18.70 -1.86 -1.38
N LYS A 54 -18.60 -2.34 -2.62
CA LYS A 54 -19.57 -2.06 -3.69
C LYS A 54 -20.89 -2.80 -3.47
N PHE A 55 -20.82 -4.05 -3.03
CA PHE A 55 -22.00 -4.90 -2.81
C PHE A 55 -22.49 -4.88 -1.35
N GLY A 56 -21.75 -4.27 -0.42
CA GLY A 56 -22.12 -4.24 1.00
C GLY A 56 -22.03 -5.60 1.68
N ILE A 57 -21.15 -6.47 1.20
CA ILE A 57 -20.97 -7.85 1.69
C ILE A 57 -19.60 -8.02 2.37
N ARG A 58 -19.40 -9.18 3.00
CA ARG A 58 -18.07 -9.64 3.41
C ARG A 58 -17.80 -11.05 2.89
N PHE A 59 -16.63 -11.27 2.33
CA PHE A 59 -16.21 -12.61 1.93
C PHE A 59 -15.82 -13.43 3.17
N SER A 60 -16.28 -14.67 3.23
CA SER A 60 -16.00 -15.57 4.35
C SER A 60 -14.52 -15.98 4.39
N ASN A 61 -14.00 -16.41 5.55
CA ASN A 61 -12.65 -16.98 5.60
C ASN A 61 -12.52 -18.27 4.76
N GLY A 62 -13.63 -19.00 4.56
CA GLY A 62 -13.73 -20.18 3.70
C GLY A 62 -13.50 -19.87 2.23
N PHE A 63 -13.91 -18.69 1.76
CA PHE A 63 -13.68 -18.23 0.39
C PHE A 63 -12.19 -18.24 0.00
N TRP A 64 -11.30 -17.95 0.95
CA TRP A 64 -9.86 -17.89 0.73
C TRP A 64 -9.16 -19.25 0.84
N THR A 65 -9.77 -20.22 1.54
CA THR A 65 -9.09 -21.44 2.00
C THR A 65 -9.62 -22.72 1.36
N GLN A 66 -10.88 -22.75 0.89
CA GLN A 66 -11.54 -23.99 0.45
C GLN A 66 -11.64 -24.19 -1.07
N ARG A 67 -11.26 -23.20 -1.88
CA ARG A 67 -11.40 -23.27 -3.34
C ARG A 67 -10.02 -23.01 -3.93
N GLY A 68 -9.54 -23.91 -4.81
CA GLY A 68 -8.21 -23.86 -5.44
C GLY A 68 -7.91 -22.55 -6.17
N GLU A 69 -7.69 -22.58 -7.48
CA GLU A 69 -7.52 -21.33 -8.22
C GLU A 69 -8.82 -20.52 -8.22
N LEU A 70 -8.83 -19.37 -7.53
CA LEU A 70 -9.95 -18.43 -7.50
C LEU A 70 -10.23 -17.93 -8.92
N ASN A 71 -11.45 -18.11 -9.41
CA ASN A 71 -11.91 -17.57 -10.69
C ASN A 71 -13.08 -16.60 -10.50
N LEU A 72 -13.40 -15.83 -11.53
CA LEU A 72 -14.47 -14.81 -11.50
C LEU A 72 -15.83 -15.41 -11.13
N GLN A 73 -16.13 -16.60 -11.63
CA GLN A 73 -17.39 -17.29 -11.36
C GLN A 73 -17.58 -17.63 -9.88
N ASN A 74 -16.49 -18.03 -9.19
CA ASN A 74 -16.51 -18.27 -7.75
C ASN A 74 -16.80 -16.99 -6.95
N VAL A 75 -16.25 -15.86 -7.38
CA VAL A 75 -16.51 -14.55 -6.75
C VAL A 75 -17.97 -14.14 -6.91
N VAL A 76 -18.51 -14.27 -8.12
CA VAL A 76 -19.90 -13.95 -8.44
C VAL A 76 -20.86 -14.83 -7.63
N ASN A 77 -20.60 -16.14 -7.57
CA ASN A 77 -21.42 -17.06 -6.80
C ASN A 77 -21.44 -16.68 -5.31
N GLU A 78 -20.30 -16.27 -4.74
CA GLU A 78 -20.22 -15.84 -3.34
C GLU A 78 -20.99 -14.53 -3.09
N ILE A 79 -20.90 -13.55 -4.00
CA ILE A 79 -21.68 -12.31 -3.93
C ILE A 79 -23.18 -12.62 -3.97
N MET A 80 -23.60 -13.49 -4.88
CA MET A 80 -24.99 -13.88 -5.03
C MET A 80 -25.51 -14.64 -3.81
N ALA A 81 -24.68 -15.50 -3.20
CA ALA A 81 -25.02 -16.20 -1.97
C ALA A 81 -25.13 -15.24 -0.77
N ALA A 82 -24.24 -14.28 -0.65
CA ALA A 82 -24.27 -13.26 0.40
C ALA A 82 -25.42 -12.24 0.24
N ALA A 83 -25.89 -12.04 -0.99
CA ALA A 83 -27.03 -11.17 -1.32
C ALA A 83 -28.39 -11.89 -1.25
N ALA A 84 -28.43 -13.20 -0.96
CA ALA A 84 -29.67 -13.91 -0.69
C ALA A 84 -30.31 -13.37 0.60
N PRO A 85 -31.65 -13.25 0.66
CA PRO A 85 -32.32 -12.54 1.75
C PRO A 85 -32.18 -13.32 3.06
N VAL A 86 -31.26 -12.87 3.91
CA VAL A 86 -31.39 -13.07 5.36
C VAL A 86 -32.46 -12.10 5.83
N SER A 87 -33.49 -12.62 6.49
CA SER A 87 -34.68 -11.89 6.95
C SER A 87 -34.38 -10.49 7.48
N PRO A 88 -35.10 -9.44 7.01
CA PRO A 88 -34.66 -8.07 7.24
C PRO A 88 -35.06 -7.59 8.64
N VAL A 89 -34.05 -7.33 9.48
CA VAL A 89 -34.17 -6.28 10.49
C VAL A 89 -34.06 -4.94 9.76
N ARG A 90 -35.21 -4.26 9.68
CA ARG A 90 -35.43 -3.03 8.90
C ARG A 90 -34.72 -1.84 9.55
N GLN A 91 -33.57 -1.42 9.03
CA GLN A 91 -33.04 -0.07 9.25
C GLN A 91 -33.32 0.79 8.01
N LYS A 92 -34.20 1.78 8.18
CA LYS A 92 -34.46 2.85 7.21
C LYS A 92 -33.24 3.77 7.15
N LEU A 93 -32.67 3.95 5.96
CA LEU A 93 -31.82 5.09 5.63
C LEU A 93 -32.31 5.69 4.31
N ASN A 94 -32.74 6.96 4.41
CA ASN A 94 -33.26 7.76 3.31
C ASN A 94 -32.14 8.12 2.33
N ALA A 95 -32.40 7.98 1.03
CA ALA A 95 -31.57 8.54 -0.03
C ALA A 95 -32.23 9.83 -0.57
N PRO A 96 -31.47 10.89 -0.89
CA PRO A 96 -32.01 12.05 -1.58
C PRO A 96 -32.06 11.79 -3.09
N SER A 97 -33.21 12.14 -3.67
CA SER A 97 -33.49 12.17 -5.11
C SER A 97 -32.76 13.34 -5.77
N GLY A 98 -31.98 13.06 -6.82
CA GLY A 98 -31.36 14.05 -7.68
C GLY A 98 -31.59 13.67 -9.14
N LYS A 99 -32.36 14.48 -9.85
CA LYS A 99 -32.74 14.31 -11.26
C LYS A 99 -31.49 14.32 -12.15
N THR A 100 -31.43 13.36 -13.07
CA THR A 100 -30.40 13.29 -14.12
C THR A 100 -30.95 14.00 -15.35
N GLU A 101 -30.39 15.16 -15.69
CA GLU A 101 -30.58 15.78 -17.01
C GLU A 101 -29.62 15.12 -18.00
N LEU A 102 -30.21 14.54 -19.05
CA LEU A 102 -29.53 14.06 -20.25
C LEU A 102 -29.00 15.28 -21.02
N ILE A 103 -27.67 15.39 -21.14
CA ILE A 103 -27.04 16.35 -22.05
C ILE A 103 -26.64 15.60 -23.31
N ASP A 104 -27.26 16.05 -24.40
CA ASP A 104 -27.10 15.64 -25.79
C ASP A 104 -25.68 15.97 -26.30
N ASN A 105 -25.02 15.00 -26.94
CA ASN A 105 -23.59 15.01 -27.28
C ASN A 105 -23.36 15.12 -28.81
N SER A 106 -24.07 16.00 -29.50
CA SER A 106 -23.97 16.11 -30.97
C SER A 106 -23.70 17.52 -31.52
N THR A 107 -22.96 18.39 -30.80
CA THR A 107 -22.61 19.70 -31.36
C THR A 107 -21.26 20.28 -30.89
N ILE A 108 -20.14 19.55 -31.01
CA ILE A 108 -18.81 20.19 -30.99
C ILE A 108 -17.85 19.48 -31.96
N ALA A 109 -18.07 19.70 -33.26
CA ALA A 109 -17.02 19.61 -34.27
C ALA A 109 -16.99 20.96 -35.00
N GLN A 110 -15.79 21.47 -35.28
CA GLN A 110 -15.50 22.75 -35.95
C GLN A 110 -15.40 24.00 -35.06
N THR A 111 -14.34 24.07 -34.23
CA THR A 111 -13.61 25.30 -33.87
C THR A 111 -12.27 24.91 -33.23
N THR A 112 -11.45 24.21 -34.00
CA THR A 112 -10.15 23.66 -33.59
C THR A 112 -9.01 24.51 -34.14
N GLY A 113 -8.59 25.50 -33.34
CA GLY A 113 -7.35 26.26 -33.57
C GLY A 113 -6.87 26.89 -32.27
N GLU A 114 -7.72 27.71 -31.64
CA GLU A 114 -7.30 28.54 -30.49
C GLU A 114 -7.78 28.00 -29.13
N ARG A 115 -8.91 27.28 -29.08
CA ARG A 115 -9.46 26.70 -27.83
C ARG A 115 -8.56 25.61 -27.21
N GLY A 116 -7.77 24.93 -28.02
CA GLY A 116 -6.84 23.89 -27.55
C GLY A 116 -5.67 24.44 -26.74
N PHE A 117 -5.18 25.64 -27.06
CA PHE A 117 -4.05 26.27 -26.39
C PHE A 117 -4.44 26.78 -25.00
N LEU A 118 -5.58 27.50 -24.90
CA LEU A 118 -6.11 27.97 -23.61
C LEU A 118 -6.47 26.81 -22.67
N GLN A 119 -7.02 25.71 -23.19
CA GLN A 119 -7.28 24.51 -22.38
C GLN A 119 -6.01 23.78 -21.94
N ARG A 120 -4.92 23.82 -22.72
CA ARG A 120 -3.60 23.30 -22.33
C ARG A 120 -2.96 24.18 -21.26
N LEU A 121 -3.01 25.51 -21.42
CA LEU A 121 -2.54 26.48 -20.42
C LEU A 121 -3.32 26.38 -19.11
N ALA A 122 -4.65 26.28 -19.17
CA ALA A 122 -5.49 26.09 -17.98
C ALA A 122 -5.16 24.77 -17.24
N ARG A 123 -4.88 23.68 -17.97
CA ARG A 123 -4.42 22.42 -17.36
C ARG A 123 -3.04 22.55 -16.73
N LEU A 124 -2.10 23.24 -17.38
CA LEU A 124 -0.78 23.53 -16.82
C LEU A 124 -0.88 24.40 -15.56
N ALA A 125 -1.66 25.48 -15.61
CA ALA A 125 -1.91 26.37 -14.49
C ALA A 125 -2.56 25.63 -13.32
N ARG A 126 -3.56 24.77 -13.56
CA ARG A 126 -4.15 23.92 -12.50
C ARG A 126 -3.14 22.94 -11.91
N ARG A 127 -2.27 22.32 -12.73
CA ARG A 127 -1.21 21.44 -12.25
C ARG A 127 -0.21 22.21 -11.38
N LEU A 128 0.21 23.39 -11.82
CA LEU A 128 1.09 24.28 -11.07
C LEU A 128 0.44 24.71 -9.77
N LEU A 129 -0.82 25.15 -9.80
CA LEU A 129 -1.59 25.56 -8.62
C LEU A 129 -1.74 24.40 -7.62
N PHE A 130 -1.96 23.17 -8.11
CA PHE A 130 -2.03 21.97 -7.27
C PHE A 130 -0.66 21.61 -6.66
N VAL A 131 0.43 21.76 -7.42
CA VAL A 131 1.79 21.56 -6.90
C VAL A 131 2.11 22.64 -5.86
N LEU A 132 1.74 23.89 -6.11
CA LEU A 132 1.92 25.02 -5.20
C LEU A 132 1.07 24.86 -3.95
N SER A 133 -0.18 24.43 -4.08
CA SER A 133 -1.06 24.22 -2.94
C SER A 133 -0.55 23.10 -2.05
N ARG A 134 -0.05 21.99 -2.62
CA ARG A 134 0.63 20.93 -1.85
C ARG A 134 1.95 21.38 -1.22
N TYR A 135 2.63 22.35 -1.83
CA TYR A 135 3.83 22.96 -1.23
C TYR A 135 3.47 23.79 0.00
N ILE A 136 2.39 24.58 -0.08
CA ILE A 136 1.91 25.45 0.99
C ILE A 136 1.28 24.65 2.12
N TYR A 137 0.40 23.70 1.78
CA TYR A 137 -0.37 22.93 2.74
C TYR A 137 -0.55 21.48 2.26
N GLU A 138 -0.13 20.55 3.10
CA GLU A 138 -0.46 19.13 2.93
C GLU A 138 -0.86 18.54 4.27
N ARG A 139 -1.99 17.84 4.30
CA ARG A 139 -2.39 17.03 5.45
C ARG A 139 -2.36 15.56 5.05
N GLU A 140 -1.62 14.77 5.82
CA GLU A 140 -1.43 13.34 5.59
C GLU A 140 -1.67 12.58 6.88
N ARG A 141 -2.26 11.39 6.75
CA ARG A 141 -2.45 10.46 7.85
C ARG A 141 -1.53 9.26 7.65
N PHE A 142 -0.92 8.81 8.73
CA PHE A 142 -0.15 7.58 8.80
C PHE A 142 -0.80 6.65 9.81
N VAL A 143 -0.68 5.35 9.59
CA VAL A 143 -1.16 4.30 10.48
C VAL A 143 0.07 3.68 11.15
N ILE A 144 -0.02 3.51 12.46
CA ILE A 144 1.00 2.81 13.24
C ILE A 144 0.59 1.34 13.27
N LEU A 145 1.50 0.50 12.79
CA LEU A 145 1.36 -0.95 12.74
C LEU A 145 2.24 -1.56 13.83
N PHE A 146 1.72 -2.59 14.48
CA PHE A 146 2.41 -3.36 15.51
C PHE A 146 2.23 -4.84 15.23
N ARG A 147 3.32 -5.61 15.30
CA ARG A 147 3.27 -7.07 15.24
C ARG A 147 4.06 -7.65 16.39
N GLN A 148 3.46 -8.60 17.09
CA GLN A 148 4.17 -9.45 18.05
C GLN A 148 4.82 -10.60 17.31
N ILE A 149 6.09 -10.87 17.61
CA ILE A 149 6.93 -11.74 16.77
C ILE A 149 6.80 -13.20 17.19
N PHE A 150 6.72 -13.47 18.49
CA PHE A 150 6.68 -14.83 19.03
C PHE A 150 5.29 -15.48 19.01
N GLU A 151 4.22 -14.71 18.78
CA GLU A 151 2.85 -15.22 18.78
C GLU A 151 2.48 -15.96 17.49
N SER A 152 3.24 -15.80 16.41
CA SER A 152 2.92 -16.42 15.13
C SER A 152 4.18 -16.64 14.30
N PRO A 153 4.32 -17.81 13.66
CA PRO A 153 5.46 -18.07 12.80
C PRO A 153 5.60 -16.96 11.76
N SER A 154 6.85 -16.60 11.45
CA SER A 154 7.14 -15.65 10.38
C SER A 154 6.55 -16.22 9.07
N PRO A 155 5.63 -15.49 8.41
CA PRO A 155 5.03 -15.98 7.19
C PRO A 155 6.13 -16.13 6.14
N LEU A 156 6.14 -17.28 5.48
CA LEU A 156 7.00 -17.51 4.33
C LEU A 156 6.33 -16.87 3.12
N TYR A 157 7.07 -15.97 2.45
CA TYR A 157 6.63 -15.37 1.19
C TYR A 157 7.73 -15.55 0.14
N SER A 158 7.41 -16.27 -0.93
CA SER A 158 8.27 -16.42 -2.09
C SER A 158 7.91 -15.39 -3.15
N SER A 159 8.88 -14.57 -3.56
CA SER A 159 8.74 -13.77 -4.78
C SER A 159 8.83 -14.68 -6.01
N SER A 160 8.23 -14.26 -7.13
CA SER A 160 8.47 -14.89 -8.44
C SER A 160 9.87 -14.61 -8.98
N LEU A 161 10.63 -13.71 -8.34
CA LEU A 161 12.02 -13.45 -8.63
C LEU A 161 12.90 -14.35 -7.75
N ASP A 162 13.99 -14.83 -8.34
CA ASP A 162 15.09 -15.39 -7.58
C ASP A 162 15.81 -14.26 -6.84
N LEU A 163 15.58 -14.19 -5.51
CA LEU A 163 16.06 -13.13 -4.64
C LEU A 163 16.95 -13.70 -3.55
N THR A 164 18.12 -13.08 -3.37
CA THR A 164 18.98 -13.33 -2.23
C THR A 164 18.75 -12.25 -1.17
N PHE A 165 18.49 -12.66 0.07
CA PHE A 165 18.29 -11.76 1.21
C PHE A 165 19.49 -11.77 2.13
N ARG A 166 19.90 -10.58 2.60
CA ARG A 166 20.98 -10.47 3.58
C ARG A 166 20.93 -9.19 4.38
N VAL A 167 21.52 -9.24 5.56
CA VAL A 167 21.90 -8.08 6.37
C VAL A 167 23.17 -7.45 5.79
N VAL A 168 23.18 -6.13 5.63
CA VAL A 168 24.38 -5.36 5.27
C VAL A 168 25.35 -5.38 6.45
N LYS A 169 26.56 -5.89 6.22
CA LYS A 169 27.60 -6.00 7.27
C LYS A 169 28.66 -4.91 7.17
N HIS A 170 28.94 -4.45 5.95
CA HIS A 170 30.02 -3.52 5.67
C HIS A 170 29.52 -2.36 4.82
N VAL A 171 30.16 -1.19 5.01
CA VAL A 171 29.87 0.00 4.20
C VAL A 171 30.27 -0.24 2.73
N ASP A 172 31.12 -1.20 2.42
CA ASP A 172 31.51 -1.50 1.04
C ASP A 172 30.36 -2.09 0.20
N ASP A 173 29.31 -2.60 0.85
CA ASP A 173 28.06 -2.99 0.19
C ASP A 173 27.37 -1.80 -0.50
N LEU A 174 27.79 -0.56 -0.21
CA LEU A 174 27.28 0.65 -0.86
C LEU A 174 27.49 0.66 -2.37
N ALA A 175 28.55 0.02 -2.89
CA ALA A 175 28.77 -0.07 -4.32
C ALA A 175 27.62 -0.82 -5.03
N ARG A 176 26.98 -1.78 -4.33
CA ARG A 176 25.86 -2.57 -4.86
C ARG A 176 24.52 -1.82 -4.85
N LEU A 177 24.46 -0.64 -4.23
CA LEU A 177 23.32 0.27 -4.30
C LEU A 177 23.38 1.20 -5.52
N ASP A 178 24.35 1.02 -6.41
CA ASP A 178 24.44 1.85 -7.60
C ASP A 178 23.16 1.76 -8.46
N GLY A 179 22.68 2.94 -8.85
CA GLY A 179 21.42 3.12 -9.56
C GLY A 179 20.14 2.78 -8.76
N PHE A 180 20.22 2.42 -7.48
CA PHE A 180 19.03 2.09 -6.66
C PHE A 180 18.07 3.29 -6.57
N TRP A 181 18.61 4.47 -6.29
CA TRP A 181 17.87 5.72 -6.30
C TRP A 181 18.10 6.48 -7.60
N ALA A 182 17.10 7.28 -7.99
CA ALA A 182 17.25 8.21 -9.11
C ALA A 182 18.46 9.15 -8.90
N PRO A 183 19.21 9.52 -9.95
CA PRO A 183 20.45 10.29 -9.84
C PRO A 183 20.32 11.55 -8.97
N LEU A 184 19.25 12.33 -9.18
CA LEU A 184 18.96 13.57 -8.43
C LEU A 184 18.77 13.37 -6.91
N LYS A 185 18.42 12.15 -6.48
CA LYS A 185 18.18 11.81 -5.06
C LYS A 185 19.31 10.97 -4.46
N SER A 186 20.15 10.36 -5.30
CA SER A 186 21.15 9.37 -4.89
C SER A 186 22.09 9.91 -3.81
N ARG A 187 22.71 11.08 -4.03
CA ARG A 187 23.65 11.67 -3.04
C ARG A 187 23.01 11.88 -1.66
N LYS A 188 21.79 12.43 -1.61
CA LYS A 188 21.08 12.67 -0.34
C LYS A 188 20.69 11.35 0.34
N LYS A 189 20.15 10.39 -0.43
CA LYS A 189 19.75 9.08 0.10
C LYS A 189 20.96 8.28 0.59
N MET A 190 22.09 8.35 -0.13
CA MET A 190 23.36 7.75 0.28
C MET A 190 23.89 8.34 1.59
N ALA A 191 23.79 9.66 1.77
CA ALA A 191 24.16 10.30 3.04
C ALA A 191 23.26 9.83 4.20
N ILE A 192 21.95 9.69 3.98
CA ILE A 192 21.01 9.16 4.97
C ILE A 192 21.32 7.69 5.29
N PHE A 193 21.62 6.88 4.27
CA PHE A 193 22.03 5.49 4.43
C PHE A 193 23.25 5.39 5.36
N LYS A 194 24.33 6.10 5.04
CA LYS A 194 25.56 6.09 5.85
C LYS A 194 25.29 6.53 7.28
N LYS A 195 24.50 7.59 7.47
CA LYS A 195 24.11 8.08 8.80
C LYS A 195 23.38 7.01 9.61
N ARG A 196 22.42 6.29 9.02
CA ARG A 196 21.66 5.23 9.69
C ARG A 196 22.53 4.03 10.02
N PHE A 197 23.38 3.62 9.08
CA PHE A 197 24.33 2.54 9.30
C PHE A 197 25.27 2.84 10.46
N LEU A 198 25.88 4.04 10.49
CA LEU A 198 26.77 4.47 11.58
C LEU A 198 26.05 4.62 12.94
N LYS A 199 24.74 4.88 12.93
CA LYS A 199 23.90 4.91 14.14
C LYS A 199 23.60 3.49 14.68
N GLY A 200 24.02 2.45 13.97
CA GLY A 200 23.72 1.06 14.33
C GLY A 200 22.34 0.58 13.89
N CYS A 201 21.66 1.28 12.96
CA CYS A 201 20.48 0.73 12.33
C CYS A 201 20.87 -0.46 11.44
N ILE A 202 20.03 -1.49 11.42
CA ILE A 202 20.25 -2.73 10.67
C ILE A 202 19.61 -2.55 9.30
N CYS A 203 20.42 -2.58 8.24
CA CYS A 203 19.91 -2.57 6.87
C CYS A 203 19.75 -4.00 6.36
N LEU A 204 18.55 -4.31 5.89
CA LEU A 204 18.20 -5.55 5.22
C LEU A 204 18.09 -5.28 3.73
N THR A 205 18.55 -6.23 2.92
CA THR A 205 18.56 -6.07 1.47
C THR A 205 17.97 -7.29 0.78
N ALA A 206 17.27 -7.02 -0.33
CA ALA A 206 16.93 -8.00 -1.34
C ALA A 206 17.79 -7.71 -2.58
N ALA A 207 18.51 -8.72 -3.08
CA ALA A 207 19.35 -8.60 -4.26
C ALA A 207 18.97 -9.63 -5.32
N LYS A 208 19.17 -9.24 -6.59
CA LYS A 208 19.03 -10.10 -7.77
C LYS A 208 20.29 -9.94 -8.62
N ASN A 209 20.96 -11.05 -8.94
CA ASN A 209 22.24 -11.05 -9.67
C ASN A 209 23.25 -10.06 -9.07
N ASP A 210 23.48 -10.17 -7.75
CA ASP A 210 24.34 -9.29 -6.94
C ASP A 210 23.95 -7.81 -6.82
N LYS A 211 22.95 -7.33 -7.58
CA LYS A 211 22.44 -5.97 -7.49
C LYS A 211 21.36 -5.84 -6.42
N ILE A 212 21.49 -4.88 -5.51
CA ILE A 212 20.45 -4.60 -4.52
C ILE A 212 19.24 -3.97 -5.23
N ILE A 213 18.06 -4.55 -5.02
CA ILE A 213 16.80 -4.11 -5.61
C ILE A 213 15.70 -3.85 -4.58
N GLY A 214 15.94 -4.15 -3.31
CA GLY A 214 15.08 -3.73 -2.20
C GLY A 214 15.90 -3.46 -0.95
N ILE A 215 15.45 -2.50 -0.13
CA ILE A 215 16.03 -2.19 1.18
C ILE A 215 14.93 -2.08 2.23
N ASP A 216 15.23 -2.48 3.45
CA ASP A 216 14.42 -2.23 4.65
C ASP A 216 15.37 -1.92 5.82
N TRP A 217 14.88 -1.20 6.82
CA TRP A 217 15.66 -0.85 8.00
C TRP A 217 14.98 -1.27 9.27
N LEU A 218 15.77 -1.77 10.21
CA LEU A 218 15.38 -1.98 11.60
C LEU A 218 16.21 -1.07 12.50
N SER A 219 15.58 -0.50 13.52
CA SER A 219 16.26 0.26 14.56
C SER A 219 15.66 -0.01 15.93
N GLU A 220 16.50 -0.40 16.87
CA GLU A 220 16.14 -0.52 18.28
C GLU A 220 16.03 0.86 18.95
N THR A 221 16.93 1.78 18.62
CA THR A 221 16.96 3.13 19.21
C THR A 221 16.02 4.12 18.52
N GLY A 222 15.37 3.70 17.44
CA GLY A 222 14.48 4.51 16.62
C GLY A 222 15.16 5.27 15.47
N ASP A 223 14.37 5.96 14.65
CA ASP A 223 14.85 6.85 13.60
C ASP A 223 13.93 8.07 13.44
N HIS A 224 14.46 9.13 12.83
CA HIS A 224 13.67 10.29 12.46
C HIS A 224 12.95 10.05 11.13
N GLU A 225 11.62 10.14 11.14
CA GLU A 225 10.76 10.05 9.95
C GLU A 225 10.49 11.46 9.38
N PRO A 226 11.17 11.87 8.30
CA PRO A 226 11.10 13.24 7.79
C PRO A 226 9.69 13.65 7.35
N LEU A 227 8.87 12.69 6.90
CA LEU A 227 7.50 12.97 6.47
C LEU A 227 6.61 13.38 7.63
N THR A 228 6.85 12.85 8.83
CA THR A 228 6.08 13.18 10.03
C THR A 228 6.78 14.22 10.91
N GLY A 229 8.09 14.39 10.76
CA GLY A 229 8.90 15.20 11.68
C GLY A 229 9.07 14.56 13.06
N LEU A 230 8.68 13.29 13.23
CA LEU A 230 8.78 12.56 14.49
C LEU A 230 10.04 11.69 14.47
N THR A 231 10.72 11.65 15.61
CA THR A 231 11.58 10.52 15.98
C THR A 231 10.68 9.43 16.55
N ILE A 232 10.69 8.26 15.92
CA ILE A 232 9.92 7.12 16.37
C ILE A 232 10.86 6.15 17.05
N ARG A 233 10.60 5.87 18.32
CA ARG A 233 11.40 4.94 19.11
C ARG A 233 10.49 3.84 19.64
N ALA A 234 10.85 2.61 19.33
CA ALA A 234 10.14 1.44 19.85
C ALA A 234 10.43 1.27 21.36
N ARG A 235 9.55 0.56 22.07
CA ARG A 235 9.78 0.21 23.47
C ARG A 235 10.93 -0.77 23.59
N GLN A 236 11.43 -0.97 24.81
CA GLN A 236 12.46 -1.98 25.07
C GLN A 236 12.00 -3.37 24.60
N GLY A 237 12.90 -4.11 23.95
CA GLY A 237 12.59 -5.39 23.35
C GLY A 237 11.77 -5.31 22.06
N ALA A 238 11.51 -4.13 21.51
CA ALA A 238 10.86 -3.93 20.23
C ALA A 238 11.79 -3.20 19.25
N CYS A 239 11.59 -3.38 17.95
CA CYS A 239 12.29 -2.61 16.93
C CYS A 239 11.34 -1.80 16.06
N TYR A 240 11.82 -0.65 15.57
CA TYR A 240 11.14 0.15 14.54
C TYR A 240 11.61 -0.29 13.16
N ALA A 241 10.69 -0.73 12.30
CA ALA A 241 10.92 -1.05 10.89
C ALA A 241 10.49 0.12 9.99
N PHE A 242 11.35 0.53 9.06
CA PHE A 242 11.15 1.77 8.29
C PHE A 242 11.92 1.84 6.96
N ASP A 243 11.46 2.75 6.09
CA ASP A 243 12.03 3.02 4.76
C ASP A 243 12.20 1.75 3.89
N LEU A 244 11.21 0.83 3.99
CA LEU A 244 11.04 -0.27 3.04
C LEU A 244 10.82 0.31 1.64
N ASP A 245 11.84 0.17 0.78
CA ASP A 245 11.85 0.75 -0.56
C ASP A 245 12.29 -0.30 -1.59
N GLU A 246 11.72 -0.16 -2.79
CA GLU A 246 11.95 -1.05 -3.91
C GLU A 246 12.57 -0.25 -5.05
N HIS A 247 13.56 -0.84 -5.70
CA HIS A 247 14.11 -0.31 -6.93
C HIS A 247 12.98 -0.13 -7.96
N ARG A 248 12.93 1.03 -8.61
CA ARG A 248 11.79 1.46 -9.45
C ARG A 248 11.33 0.44 -10.51
N HIS A 249 12.25 -0.29 -11.14
CA HIS A 249 11.98 -1.29 -12.18
C HIS A 249 11.49 -2.65 -11.65
N TYR A 250 11.51 -2.83 -10.34
CA TYR A 250 11.07 -4.04 -9.65
C TYR A 250 9.81 -3.80 -8.81
N LYS A 251 9.22 -2.60 -8.91
CA LYS A 251 8.01 -2.26 -8.18
C LYS A 251 6.85 -3.18 -8.54
N GLY A 252 6.18 -3.69 -7.53
CA GLY A 252 5.03 -4.59 -7.69
C GLY A 252 5.40 -6.02 -8.10
N LYS A 253 6.68 -6.42 -8.03
CA LYS A 253 7.12 -7.80 -8.30
C LYS A 253 7.29 -8.63 -7.02
N GLY A 254 6.63 -8.22 -5.94
CA GLY A 254 6.70 -8.88 -4.64
C GLY A 254 8.00 -8.68 -3.86
N VAL A 255 8.92 -7.81 -4.30
CA VAL A 255 10.21 -7.57 -3.62
C VAL A 255 10.01 -7.07 -2.19
N GLY A 256 9.15 -6.07 -1.98
CA GLY A 256 8.90 -5.51 -0.66
C GLY A 256 8.15 -6.46 0.27
N LEU A 257 7.27 -7.33 -0.28
CA LEU A 257 6.60 -8.35 0.53
C LEU A 257 7.57 -9.44 0.99
N ALA A 258 8.44 -9.90 0.09
CA ALA A 258 9.48 -10.87 0.43
C ALA A 258 10.50 -10.27 1.42
N LEU A 259 10.85 -8.99 1.23
CA LEU A 259 11.76 -8.29 2.14
C LEU A 259 11.11 -8.03 3.51
N LEU A 260 9.81 -7.76 3.58
CA LEU A 260 9.07 -7.66 4.84
C LEU A 260 9.02 -9.03 5.58
N ALA A 261 8.83 -10.12 4.85
CA ALA A 261 8.91 -11.47 5.42
C ALA A 261 10.29 -11.74 6.04
N TYR A 262 11.36 -11.41 5.29
CA TYR A 262 12.74 -11.50 5.76
C TYR A 262 13.00 -10.59 6.97
N SER A 263 12.45 -9.38 6.95
CA SER A 263 12.53 -8.41 8.05
C SER A 263 11.99 -8.96 9.36
N LEU A 264 10.84 -9.63 9.31
CA LEU A 264 10.23 -10.28 10.46
C LEU A 264 11.06 -11.46 10.99
N ALA A 265 11.60 -12.28 10.09
CA ALA A 265 12.49 -13.38 10.46
C ALA A 265 13.78 -12.87 11.12
N GLU A 266 14.39 -11.81 10.59
CA GLU A 266 15.56 -11.16 11.19
C GLU A 266 15.23 -10.48 12.53
N THR A 267 14.03 -9.89 12.66
CA THR A 267 13.54 -9.38 13.94
C THR A 267 13.46 -10.49 14.99
N GLN A 268 12.89 -11.65 14.63
CA GLN A 268 12.80 -12.82 15.51
C GLN A 268 14.18 -13.35 15.91
N LYS A 269 15.06 -13.54 14.93
CA LYS A 269 16.43 -14.04 15.13
C LYS A 269 17.25 -13.19 16.09
N ARG A 270 16.96 -11.90 16.16
CA ARG A 270 17.64 -10.92 17.03
C ARG A 270 17.02 -10.83 18.43
N GLY A 271 15.98 -11.60 18.72
CA GLY A 271 15.34 -11.63 20.03
C GLY A 271 14.39 -10.47 20.30
N PHE A 272 13.98 -9.70 19.28
CA PHE A 272 12.95 -8.69 19.47
C PHE A 272 11.58 -9.35 19.68
N HIS A 273 10.84 -8.91 20.70
CA HIS A 273 9.49 -9.36 21.01
C HIS A 273 8.43 -8.82 20.05
N SER A 274 8.68 -7.64 19.46
CA SER A 274 7.73 -6.99 18.55
C SER A 274 8.41 -6.08 17.53
N GLN A 275 7.69 -5.83 16.43
CA GLN A 275 8.07 -4.88 15.39
C GLN A 275 6.98 -3.81 15.23
N VAL A 276 7.40 -2.55 15.18
CA VAL A 276 6.54 -1.41 14.89
C VAL A 276 6.88 -0.85 13.52
N ALA A 277 5.89 -0.51 12.71
CA ALA A 277 6.07 0.17 11.44
C ALA A 277 5.08 1.32 11.29
N ILE A 278 5.41 2.28 10.43
CA ILE A 278 4.52 3.40 10.11
C ILE A 278 4.30 3.42 8.61
N VAL A 279 3.04 3.42 8.22
CA VAL A 279 2.65 3.35 6.81
C VAL A 279 1.68 4.48 6.52
N SER A 280 1.90 5.22 5.42
CA SER A 280 0.95 6.24 4.97
C SER A 280 -0.43 5.62 4.75
N SER A 281 -1.48 6.30 5.19
CA SER A 281 -2.87 5.85 4.97
C SER A 281 -3.24 5.79 3.49
N ARG A 282 -2.44 6.42 2.61
CA ARG A 282 -2.59 6.35 1.16
C ARG A 282 -1.93 5.11 0.55
N ASN A 283 -1.02 4.46 1.27
CA ASN A 283 -0.39 3.22 0.84
C ASN A 283 -1.26 2.03 1.25
N LEU A 284 -2.45 1.94 0.65
CA LEU A 284 -3.42 0.88 0.93
C LEU A 284 -2.82 -0.50 0.66
N LYS A 285 -1.96 -0.60 -0.36
CA LYS A 285 -1.21 -1.80 -0.72
C LYS A 285 -0.43 -2.38 0.46
N MET A 286 0.49 -1.58 1.00
CA MET A 286 1.32 -1.99 2.14
C MET A 286 0.49 -2.19 3.40
N LEU A 287 -0.51 -1.36 3.67
CA LEU A 287 -1.40 -1.54 4.81
C LEU A 287 -2.13 -2.88 4.76
N SER A 288 -2.73 -3.18 3.61
CA SER A 288 -3.49 -4.41 3.41
C SER A 288 -2.58 -5.62 3.56
N ALA A 289 -1.45 -5.64 2.86
CA ALA A 289 -0.46 -6.71 2.93
C ALA A 289 0.04 -6.91 4.38
N ALA A 290 0.49 -5.85 5.05
CA ALA A 290 1.00 -5.94 6.41
C ALA A 290 -0.05 -6.52 7.37
N THR A 291 -1.30 -6.08 7.29
CA THR A 291 -2.34 -6.57 8.20
C THR A 291 -2.85 -7.98 7.86
N ALA A 292 -3.11 -8.26 6.58
CA ALA A 292 -3.75 -9.51 6.16
C ALA A 292 -2.77 -10.67 6.02
N LEU A 293 -1.56 -10.40 5.50
CA LEU A 293 -0.56 -11.43 5.21
C LEU A 293 0.48 -11.57 6.34
N PHE A 294 0.81 -10.44 6.98
CA PHE A 294 1.87 -10.38 7.98
C PHE A 294 1.35 -10.14 9.40
N GLY A 295 0.05 -10.25 9.66
CA GLY A 295 -0.50 -10.23 11.02
C GLY A 295 -0.24 -8.94 11.81
N PHE A 296 0.11 -7.84 11.15
CA PHE A 296 0.22 -6.56 11.83
C PHE A 296 -1.15 -6.10 12.30
N LYS A 297 -1.21 -5.57 13.53
CA LYS A 297 -2.38 -4.90 14.09
C LYS A 297 -2.20 -3.39 13.95
N LYS A 298 -3.27 -2.69 13.60
CA LYS A 298 -3.29 -1.22 13.61
C LYS A 298 -3.45 -0.75 15.06
N CYS A 299 -2.42 -0.16 15.64
CA CYS A 299 -2.43 0.25 17.06
C CYS A 299 -2.51 1.78 17.27
N GLY A 300 -2.49 2.54 16.18
CA GLY A 300 -2.53 4.00 16.27
C GLY A 300 -2.50 4.71 14.93
N HIS A 301 -2.45 6.03 14.98
CA HIS A 301 -2.31 6.87 13.81
C HIS A 301 -1.57 8.16 14.13
N ILE A 302 -0.96 8.73 13.09
CA ILE A 302 -0.29 10.02 13.11
C ILE A 302 -1.00 10.89 12.08
N ILE A 303 -1.32 12.13 12.45
CA ILE A 303 -1.82 13.15 11.54
C ILE A 303 -0.74 14.20 11.42
N THR A 304 -0.20 14.35 10.22
CA THR A 304 0.81 15.37 9.93
C THR A 304 0.21 16.44 9.05
N THR A 305 0.33 17.68 9.50
CA THR A 305 0.06 18.87 8.69
C THR A 305 1.41 19.50 8.33
N ARG A 306 1.71 19.62 7.04
CA ARG A 306 2.89 20.30 6.52
C ARG A 306 2.48 21.67 6.03
N ILE A 307 3.07 22.71 6.62
CA ILE A 307 2.92 24.09 6.15
C ILE A 307 4.29 24.53 5.64
N PHE A 308 4.39 24.92 4.37
CA PHE A 308 5.68 25.20 3.70
C PHE A 308 6.72 24.07 3.93
N ARG A 309 6.29 22.81 3.74
CA ARG A 309 7.06 21.58 4.00
C ARG A 309 7.54 21.35 5.45
N LYS A 310 7.21 22.21 6.42
CA LYS A 310 7.52 21.99 7.83
C LYS A 310 6.44 21.11 8.47
N PRO A 311 6.73 19.87 8.86
CA PRO A 311 5.73 18.97 9.43
C PRO A 311 5.39 19.37 10.87
N LYS A 312 4.09 19.35 11.19
CA LYS A 312 3.55 19.39 12.55
C LYS A 312 2.66 18.17 12.73
N SER A 313 3.04 17.30 13.65
CA SER A 313 2.35 16.02 13.86
C SER A 313 1.64 15.96 15.20
N THR A 314 0.47 15.35 15.17
CA THR A 314 -0.23 14.82 16.34
C THR A 314 -0.37 13.32 16.16
N TRP A 315 -0.38 12.57 17.26
CA TRP A 315 -0.45 11.12 17.21
C TRP A 315 -1.33 10.57 18.33
N ARG A 316 -1.90 9.38 18.07
CA ARG A 316 -2.61 8.55 19.04
C ARG A 316 -2.15 7.11 18.87
N ALA A 317 -1.62 6.51 19.94
CA ALA A 317 -1.09 5.14 19.95
C ALA A 317 -1.23 4.54 21.35
N GLY A 318 -1.71 3.29 21.44
CA GLY A 318 -1.76 2.55 22.72
C GLY A 318 -2.49 3.29 23.84
N GLY A 319 -3.61 3.95 23.53
CA GLY A 319 -4.40 4.75 24.50
C GLY A 319 -3.80 6.12 24.85
N LYS A 320 -2.58 6.42 24.41
CA LYS A 320 -1.92 7.71 24.62
C LYS A 320 -2.11 8.61 23.41
N SER A 321 -2.04 9.93 23.63
CA SER A 321 -1.99 10.92 22.57
C SER A 321 -0.91 11.94 22.86
N GLY A 322 -0.34 12.51 21.79
CA GLY A 322 0.73 13.47 21.92
C GLY A 322 0.87 14.39 20.72
N ARG A 323 1.63 15.45 20.94
CA ARG A 323 2.07 16.42 19.95
C ARG A 323 3.54 16.69 20.22
N GLY A 324 4.36 16.76 19.18
CA GLY A 324 5.79 17.06 19.35
C GLY A 324 6.66 16.28 18.39
N ALA A 325 7.91 16.06 18.80
CA ALA A 325 8.96 15.46 17.98
C ALA A 325 9.24 13.98 18.31
N LEU A 326 8.60 13.40 19.34
CA LEU A 326 8.83 12.01 19.77
C LEU A 326 7.52 11.21 19.74
N LEU A 327 7.60 9.98 19.25
CA LEU A 327 6.57 8.95 19.37
C LEU A 327 7.17 7.71 20.05
N LEU A 328 6.52 7.28 21.14
CA LEU A 328 6.75 6.02 21.84
C LEU A 328 5.47 5.18 21.73
N PRO A 329 5.32 4.39 20.65
CA PRO A 329 4.10 3.64 20.37
C PRO A 329 3.82 2.55 21.41
#